data_AF-A0A1L9SMW9-F1
#
_entry.id   AF-A0A1L9SMW9-F1
#
_cell.length_a   1.000
_cell.length_b   1.000
_cell.length_c   1.000
_cell.angle_alpha   90.00
_cell.angle_beta   90.00
_cell.angle_gamma   90.00
#
_symmetry.space_group_name_H-M   'P 1'
#
loop_
_entity.id
_entity.type
_entity.pdbx_description
1 polymer ?
#
loop_
_entity_poly.entity_id
_entity_poly.type
_entity_poly.pdbx_seq_one_letter_code
_entity_poly.pdbx_strand_id
1 'polypeptide(L)'
;MSNRDYYGSEASNYSASEANSYQGQQYQQQTANPNEANGERGVGAALLGGAGGAMAGHHFGKSSGHSGLGTVAGANMQCIRRRDTMDPRGNLGLGNMDLRGNSDLDNMDLRGSLDLNTMDLMSNMDTISIIMDTMDTTDFEIRQNYILKVDLLPRFISNPRITRTLSCPATATFATLHEALIIAFGWSNTHLYDFKVYNHSDARGREHRLAGPESLLTITDTSLNGDMMMGPTRDSSKVKLFQVLDNSTTKGKTIHYLYDLGDGWEHVVTCTGRSDATQHISCLEGEGHGCAEDVGGPLGWEELLEAYDAESPTSDQKEQIIWYETFASNGDPEGLRGELKWKWDKDGINEQLKELTQSSGTGSTAPGSLPSILLVSLSKQPFFDEMYSALLTNLRSKATVTEVTEKNTAMEKLSAAQGQYAAIIVTDSGVIKKKFNAIQKKLVEYAQAGGTVIIGLHYCSFTRPSDSNLFFQKTWGVNWKFGNYGRYDFRLNPRANSAFMARCRPGLPQQYSMKAVHMQNARPEDQIYIYLPTSTESPAIFAKYGNGFLGWIGDVNTESETTELLLRMCGV
;
A
#
# COMPACT_ATOMS: atom_id res chain seq x y z
N MET A 1 40.92 60.16 -18.40
CA MET A 1 40.43 61.55 -18.60
C MET A 1 39.19 61.46 -19.48
N SER A 2 38.08 62.17 -19.27
CA SER A 2 37.55 62.87 -18.08
C SER A 2 36.23 63.56 -18.44
N ASN A 3 35.20 63.46 -17.57
CA ASN A 3 34.11 64.44 -17.39
C ASN A 3 33.19 64.80 -18.61
N ARG A 4 31.95 65.25 -18.43
CA ARG A 4 31.00 65.14 -17.29
C ARG A 4 29.57 65.34 -17.81
N ASP A 5 28.61 65.06 -16.94
CA ASP A 5 27.16 65.20 -17.12
C ASP A 5 26.71 66.65 -17.38
N TYR A 6 25.52 66.82 -17.96
CA TYR A 6 24.58 67.84 -17.48
C TYR A 6 23.11 67.40 -17.68
N TYR A 7 22.24 67.86 -16.79
CA TYR A 7 20.83 67.46 -16.71
C TYR A 7 19.91 68.22 -17.69
N GLY A 8 18.81 67.57 -18.08
CA GLY A 8 17.62 68.19 -18.67
C GLY A 8 16.40 67.30 -18.42
N SER A 9 15.41 67.81 -17.69
CA SER A 9 14.23 67.05 -17.25
C SER A 9 12.95 67.62 -17.85
N GLU A 10 12.08 66.76 -18.35
CA GLU A 10 10.64 67.08 -18.45
C GLU A 10 9.80 65.80 -18.36
N ALA A 11 8.56 65.92 -17.91
CA ALA A 11 7.68 64.79 -17.60
C ALA A 11 6.39 64.86 -18.42
N SER A 12 5.95 63.71 -18.95
CA SER A 12 4.67 63.56 -19.62
C SER A 12 3.82 62.48 -18.95
N ASN A 13 2.62 62.87 -18.51
CA ASN A 13 1.66 61.96 -17.87
C ASN A 13 1.02 61.05 -18.92
N TYR A 14 0.74 59.80 -18.56
CA TYR A 14 -0.27 58.98 -19.22
C TYR A 14 -1.20 58.36 -18.18
N SER A 15 -2.49 58.67 -18.28
CA SER A 15 -3.53 58.18 -17.39
C SER A 15 -4.72 57.63 -18.19
N ALA A 16 -4.94 56.33 -18.05
CA ALA A 16 -6.16 55.55 -18.29
C ALA A 16 -7.31 56.15 -19.12
N SER A 17 -7.59 55.51 -20.27
CA SER A 17 -8.97 55.19 -20.66
C SER A 17 -9.00 54.07 -21.73
N GLU A 18 -9.47 52.88 -21.36
CA GLU A 18 -10.53 52.12 -22.06
C GLU A 18 -10.78 50.78 -21.35
N ALA A 19 -12.03 50.29 -21.40
CA ALA A 19 -12.45 49.11 -20.63
C ALA A 19 -13.60 48.36 -21.31
N ASN A 20 -13.64 47.04 -21.07
CA ASN A 20 -14.80 46.15 -21.19
C ASN A 20 -15.63 46.15 -22.49
N SER A 21 -15.44 45.11 -23.31
CA SER A 21 -16.58 44.24 -23.70
C SER A 21 -16.13 42.93 -24.34
N TYR A 22 -16.30 41.80 -23.65
CA TYR A 22 -16.43 40.47 -24.27
C TYR A 22 -17.31 39.57 -23.40
N GLN A 23 -18.63 39.62 -23.65
CA GLN A 23 -19.53 38.51 -23.32
C GLN A 23 -19.64 37.60 -24.55
N GLY A 24 -19.84 36.30 -24.31
CA GLY A 24 -19.81 35.29 -25.38
C GLY A 24 -21.04 35.32 -26.30
N GLN A 25 -20.86 34.81 -27.51
CA GLN A 25 -21.96 34.56 -28.44
C GLN A 25 -22.30 33.06 -28.51
N GLN A 26 -23.59 32.75 -28.46
CA GLN A 26 -24.13 31.43 -28.76
C GLN A 26 -24.30 31.29 -30.27
N TYR A 27 -24.13 30.08 -30.81
CA TYR A 27 -24.58 29.77 -32.17
C TYR A 27 -26.11 29.77 -32.23
N GLN A 28 -26.70 30.67 -33.01
CA GLN A 28 -28.12 30.64 -33.36
C GLN A 28 -28.38 29.88 -34.67
N GLN A 29 -29.58 29.34 -34.77
CA GLN A 29 -30.09 28.59 -35.92
C GLN A 29 -30.52 29.53 -37.06
N GLN A 30 -30.57 29.02 -38.29
CA GLN A 30 -31.34 29.62 -39.37
C GLN A 30 -32.62 28.81 -39.64
N THR A 31 -33.72 29.53 -39.84
CA THR A 31 -35.00 29.04 -40.39
C THR A 31 -35.07 29.42 -41.89
N ALA A 32 -35.97 28.94 -42.75
CA ALA A 32 -37.15 28.08 -42.63
C ALA A 32 -37.17 27.06 -43.82
N ASN A 33 -38.25 26.48 -44.39
CA ASN A 33 -39.71 26.63 -44.31
C ASN A 33 -40.37 25.23 -44.66
N PRO A 34 -41.69 25.05 -44.93
CA PRO A 34 -42.39 23.79 -44.61
C PRO A 34 -42.92 22.95 -45.79
N ASN A 35 -43.36 21.72 -45.51
CA ASN A 35 -44.76 21.28 -45.69
C ASN A 35 -45.05 19.87 -45.12
N GLU A 36 -46.26 19.70 -44.56
CA GLU A 36 -47.10 18.47 -44.48
C GLU A 36 -46.54 17.13 -43.89
N ALA A 37 -47.32 16.26 -43.22
CA ALA A 37 -48.59 16.38 -42.49
C ALA A 37 -48.87 15.08 -41.67
N ASN A 38 -49.78 15.16 -40.69
CA ASN A 38 -50.46 14.04 -39.97
C ASN A 38 -49.61 13.17 -39.00
N GLY A 39 -50.22 12.80 -37.87
CA GLY A 39 -49.62 11.82 -36.92
C GLY A 39 -50.00 11.95 -35.44
N GLU A 40 -51.28 12.16 -35.10
CA GLU A 40 -51.69 12.27 -33.69
C GLU A 40 -51.51 10.98 -32.89
N ARG A 41 -50.95 11.09 -31.68
CA ARG A 41 -51.55 10.60 -30.41
C ARG A 41 -50.68 11.01 -29.23
N GLY A 42 -51.30 11.56 -28.18
CA GLY A 42 -50.58 12.03 -26.99
C GLY A 42 -51.25 11.60 -25.69
N VAL A 43 -50.42 11.32 -24.68
CA VAL A 43 -50.69 11.39 -23.23
C VAL A 43 -49.32 11.57 -22.54
N GLY A 44 -49.15 12.38 -21.50
CA GLY A 44 -50.13 13.28 -20.88
C GLY A 44 -49.96 13.37 -19.36
N ALA A 45 -48.92 14.08 -18.89
CA ALA A 45 -48.72 14.32 -17.45
C ALA A 45 -48.08 15.69 -17.18
N ALA A 46 -48.73 16.50 -16.33
CA ALA A 46 -48.20 17.73 -15.75
C ALA A 46 -47.61 17.41 -14.35
N LEU A 47 -46.41 17.88 -13.98
CA LEU A 47 -46.01 19.22 -13.52
C LEU A 47 -46.47 19.55 -12.07
N LEU A 48 -45.57 20.22 -11.31
CA LEU A 48 -45.62 20.55 -9.87
C LEU A 48 -45.44 19.33 -8.92
N GLY A 49 -44.77 19.43 -7.77
CA GLY A 49 -43.98 20.55 -7.20
C GLY A 49 -44.10 20.59 -5.66
N GLY A 50 -43.02 20.37 -4.91
CA GLY A 50 -43.06 20.30 -3.43
C GLY A 50 -41.69 20.39 -2.76
N ALA A 51 -41.64 21.00 -1.57
CA ALA A 51 -40.40 21.43 -0.90
C ALA A 51 -39.73 20.35 -0.03
N GLY A 52 -38.45 20.56 0.23
CA GLY A 52 -37.59 19.68 1.03
C GLY A 52 -37.91 19.58 2.52
N GLY A 53 -37.26 18.61 3.15
CA GLY A 53 -37.18 18.41 4.59
C GLY A 53 -35.85 17.74 4.93
N ALA A 54 -35.14 18.27 5.92
CA ALA A 54 -33.93 17.67 6.47
C ALA A 54 -34.25 16.91 7.76
N MET A 55 -33.64 15.75 7.96
CA MET A 55 -33.71 14.98 9.20
C MET A 55 -32.29 14.55 9.60
N ALA A 56 -32.02 14.56 10.90
CA ALA A 56 -30.74 14.19 11.48
C ALA A 56 -30.94 13.47 12.82
N GLY A 57 -29.94 12.69 13.23
CA GLY A 57 -29.97 11.85 14.43
C GLY A 57 -30.39 10.40 14.13
N HIS A 58 -30.03 9.42 14.97
CA HIS A 58 -29.42 9.54 16.30
C HIS A 58 -28.43 8.39 16.58
N HIS A 59 -27.31 8.70 17.26
CA HIS A 59 -26.58 7.69 18.03
C HIS A 59 -27.43 7.20 19.21
N PHE A 60 -27.29 5.92 19.56
CA PHE A 60 -27.61 5.40 20.89
C PHE A 60 -26.57 4.38 21.36
N GLY A 61 -25.71 4.80 22.29
CA GLY A 61 -25.10 3.89 23.26
C GLY A 61 -25.95 3.86 24.54
N LYS A 62 -25.87 2.78 25.33
CA LYS A 62 -26.49 2.71 26.66
C LYS A 62 -25.61 1.93 27.64
N SER A 63 -25.51 2.43 28.87
CA SER A 63 -24.83 1.76 29.99
C SER A 63 -25.56 1.99 31.32
N SER A 64 -25.62 0.91 32.13
CA SER A 64 -25.71 0.87 33.61
C SER A 64 -26.87 1.52 34.42
N GLY A 65 -27.42 0.73 35.35
CA GLY A 65 -28.24 1.14 36.52
C GLY A 65 -29.77 1.10 36.31
N HIS A 66 -30.64 0.79 37.30
CA HIS A 66 -30.54 0.44 38.75
C HIS A 66 -31.94 -0.12 39.18
N SER A 67 -32.23 -0.86 40.28
CA SER A 67 -31.48 -1.65 41.28
C SER A 67 -32.44 -2.29 42.32
N GLY A 68 -32.20 -3.52 42.80
CA GLY A 68 -32.92 -4.12 43.96
C GLY A 68 -32.36 -5.50 44.35
N LEU A 69 -31.75 -5.67 45.54
CA LEU A 69 -32.33 -6.04 46.86
C LEU A 69 -32.50 -7.57 47.08
N GLY A 70 -31.69 -8.16 47.98
CA GLY A 70 -31.60 -9.63 48.20
C GLY A 70 -30.71 -10.12 49.37
N THR A 71 -30.91 -9.55 50.56
CA THR A 71 -30.38 -9.83 51.92
C THR A 71 -29.65 -11.17 52.26
N VAL A 72 -28.36 -11.06 52.63
CA VAL A 72 -27.59 -11.71 53.75
C VAL A 72 -27.59 -13.24 53.96
N ALA A 73 -26.41 -13.88 53.81
CA ALA A 73 -25.68 -14.72 54.80
C ALA A 73 -24.38 -15.33 54.19
N GLY A 74 -23.30 -15.68 54.91
CA GLY A 74 -23.03 -15.42 56.33
C GLY A 74 -22.21 -16.49 57.09
N ALA A 75 -21.06 -16.99 56.59
CA ALA A 75 -20.21 -17.94 57.36
C ALA A 75 -18.70 -17.89 57.04
N ASN A 76 -17.88 -17.96 58.10
CA ASN A 76 -16.46 -18.34 58.06
C ASN A 76 -16.33 -19.83 58.48
N MET A 77 -15.32 -20.57 58.01
CA MET A 77 -14.28 -21.19 58.87
C MET A 77 -13.33 -22.19 58.15
N GLN A 78 -12.03 -21.91 58.29
CA GLN A 78 -10.93 -22.79 58.76
C GLN A 78 -10.60 -24.16 58.11
N CYS A 79 -9.30 -24.48 58.22
CA CYS A 79 -8.64 -25.66 57.69
C CYS A 79 -8.87 -26.94 58.52
N ILE A 80 -8.71 -28.12 57.89
CA ILE A 80 -8.40 -29.38 58.59
C ILE A 80 -7.14 -29.99 57.97
N ARG A 81 -6.21 -30.44 58.82
CA ARG A 81 -5.03 -31.25 58.43
C ARG A 81 -5.37 -32.75 58.48
N ARG A 82 -4.70 -33.58 57.67
CA ARG A 82 -4.34 -34.94 58.10
C ARG A 82 -2.90 -35.33 57.72
N ARG A 83 -2.34 -36.11 58.64
CA ARG A 83 -1.09 -36.88 58.71
C ARG A 83 -1.49 -38.37 58.66
N ASP A 84 -0.66 -39.42 58.58
CA ASP A 84 0.79 -39.72 58.48
C ASP A 84 0.89 -41.14 57.84
N THR A 85 2.05 -41.59 57.31
CA THR A 85 2.60 -42.97 57.54
C THR A 85 4.04 -43.17 57.04
N MET A 86 4.64 -44.31 57.42
CA MET A 86 6.06 -44.71 57.41
C MET A 86 6.17 -46.24 57.16
N ASP A 87 7.29 -46.95 56.94
CA ASP A 87 8.73 -46.72 56.56
C ASP A 87 9.49 -48.06 56.90
N PRO A 88 10.80 -48.33 56.66
CA PRO A 88 11.77 -47.95 55.60
C PRO A 88 12.25 -49.18 54.76
N ARG A 89 13.26 -49.01 53.87
CA ARG A 89 14.61 -49.65 53.97
C ARG A 89 15.46 -49.60 52.68
N GLY A 90 16.68 -49.07 52.82
CA GLY A 90 17.82 -49.18 51.88
C GLY A 90 19.04 -48.51 52.51
N ASN A 91 20.24 -49.09 52.46
CA ASN A 91 21.39 -48.67 53.28
C ASN A 91 22.75 -48.90 52.56
N LEU A 92 23.84 -48.38 53.15
CA LEU A 92 25.25 -48.38 52.71
C LEU A 92 25.57 -47.28 51.67
N GLY A 93 26.72 -46.58 51.74
CA GLY A 93 27.78 -46.62 52.76
C GLY A 93 28.73 -45.40 52.68
N LEU A 94 29.55 -45.19 53.72
CA LEU A 94 30.46 -44.04 53.87
C LEU A 94 31.85 -44.29 53.25
N GLY A 95 32.54 -43.22 52.84
CA GLY A 95 33.92 -43.30 52.33
C GLY A 95 34.60 -41.94 52.15
N ASN A 96 35.06 -41.33 53.24
CA ASN A 96 35.85 -40.09 53.23
C ASN A 96 37.35 -40.41 53.33
N MET A 97 38.21 -39.83 52.49
CA MET A 97 39.61 -39.56 52.86
C MET A 97 40.28 -38.48 51.98
N ASP A 98 40.97 -37.57 52.64
CA ASP A 98 41.88 -36.54 52.11
C ASP A 98 43.33 -36.96 52.43
N LEU A 99 44.32 -36.59 51.60
CA LEU A 99 45.74 -36.46 52.01
C LEU A 99 46.66 -35.79 50.93
N ARG A 100 46.88 -34.47 51.07
CA ARG A 100 48.16 -33.71 51.06
C ARG A 100 49.38 -34.12 50.18
N GLY A 101 50.01 -33.09 49.57
CA GLY A 101 51.44 -33.06 49.18
C GLY A 101 51.70 -32.24 47.89
N ASN A 102 52.14 -30.98 47.94
CA ASN A 102 53.56 -30.51 47.92
C ASN A 102 54.51 -31.28 46.99
N SER A 103 55.38 -30.67 46.17
CA SER A 103 55.49 -29.30 45.60
C SER A 103 56.55 -29.36 44.44
N ASP A 104 57.12 -28.33 43.78
CA ASP A 104 57.21 -26.88 44.00
C ASP A 104 57.64 -26.14 42.69
N LEU A 105 57.51 -24.80 42.67
CA LEU A 105 58.05 -23.83 41.66
C LEU A 105 57.53 -23.98 40.19
N ASP A 106 57.55 -22.94 39.33
CA ASP A 106 58.24 -21.65 39.41
C ASP A 106 57.36 -20.42 39.02
N ASN A 107 57.88 -19.20 39.17
CA ASN A 107 57.11 -17.97 39.34
C ASN A 107 57.34 -16.91 38.22
N MET A 108 56.27 -16.25 37.75
CA MET A 108 56.30 -14.82 37.41
C MET A 108 54.90 -14.17 37.39
N ASP A 109 54.81 -12.94 37.90
CA ASP A 109 53.58 -12.20 38.20
C ASP A 109 53.41 -10.95 37.32
N LEU A 110 52.20 -10.71 36.82
CA LEU A 110 51.69 -9.39 36.43
C LEU A 110 50.17 -9.27 36.68
N ARG A 111 49.77 -9.17 37.95
CA ARG A 111 48.40 -8.76 38.34
C ARG A 111 48.09 -7.30 37.99
N GLY A 112 47.67 -7.06 36.74
CA GLY A 112 46.91 -5.86 36.37
C GLY A 112 45.46 -6.00 36.83
N SER A 113 44.97 -5.07 37.66
CA SER A 113 43.57 -5.08 38.11
C SER A 113 42.62 -4.62 37.00
N LEU A 114 41.54 -5.39 36.78
CA LEU A 114 40.35 -4.97 36.05
C LEU A 114 39.10 -5.53 36.75
N ASP A 115 38.50 -4.72 37.62
CA ASP A 115 37.10 -4.90 38.03
C ASP A 115 36.21 -4.63 36.80
N LEU A 116 35.72 -5.70 36.18
CA LEU A 116 34.70 -5.61 35.12
C LEU A 116 33.32 -5.91 35.71
N ASN A 117 32.53 -4.85 35.86
CA ASN A 117 31.15 -4.94 36.34
C ASN A 117 30.32 -5.84 35.42
N THR A 118 29.54 -6.75 36.00
CA THR A 118 28.65 -7.67 35.28
C THR A 118 27.51 -6.99 34.51
N MET A 119 27.36 -5.66 34.61
CA MET A 119 26.45 -4.87 33.77
C MET A 119 26.96 -4.67 32.33
N ASP A 120 28.28 -4.63 32.08
CA ASP A 120 28.84 -4.40 30.73
C ASP A 120 28.86 -5.66 29.82
N LEU A 121 28.43 -6.80 30.35
CA LEU A 121 28.17 -8.01 29.58
C LEU A 121 26.77 -8.02 28.94
N MET A 122 25.82 -7.24 29.46
CA MET A 122 24.47 -7.12 28.90
C MET A 122 24.37 -6.10 27.77
N SER A 123 25.25 -5.10 27.74
CA SER A 123 25.35 -4.10 26.66
C SER A 123 25.96 -4.66 25.36
N ASN A 124 26.57 -5.86 25.39
CA ASN A 124 27.36 -6.40 24.28
C ASN A 124 26.70 -7.54 23.48
N MET A 125 25.50 -8.02 23.84
CA MET A 125 24.81 -9.02 23.00
C MET A 125 24.40 -8.48 21.63
N ASP A 126 23.98 -7.21 21.56
CA ASP A 126 23.69 -6.56 20.27
C ASP A 126 24.96 -6.38 19.44
N THR A 127 26.08 -6.00 20.07
CA THR A 127 27.40 -5.91 19.41
C THR A 127 27.85 -7.25 18.84
N ILE A 128 27.65 -8.35 19.59
CA ILE A 128 27.99 -9.71 19.13
C ILE A 128 27.07 -10.16 18.00
N SER A 129 25.78 -9.80 18.04
CA SER A 129 24.84 -10.06 16.94
C SER A 129 25.28 -9.35 15.65
N ILE A 130 25.73 -8.08 15.75
CA ILE A 130 26.24 -7.31 14.62
C ILE A 130 27.55 -7.92 14.08
N ILE A 131 28.47 -8.33 14.96
CA ILE A 131 29.72 -8.96 14.55
C ILE A 131 29.47 -10.29 13.81
N MET A 132 28.51 -11.10 14.27
CA MET A 132 28.10 -12.32 13.57
C MET A 132 27.46 -12.02 12.19
N ASP A 133 26.56 -11.05 12.10
CA ASP A 133 25.98 -10.60 10.82
C ASP A 133 27.06 -10.13 9.81
N THR A 134 28.19 -9.56 10.29
CA THR A 134 29.31 -9.16 9.42
C THR A 134 30.26 -10.28 9.00
N MET A 135 30.17 -11.48 9.61
CA MET A 135 31.06 -12.61 9.29
C MET A 135 30.45 -13.69 8.39
N ASP A 136 29.14 -13.70 8.14
CA ASP A 136 28.46 -14.67 7.24
C ASP A 136 28.64 -14.34 5.73
N THR A 137 29.78 -13.75 5.35
CA THR A 137 30.04 -13.26 3.97
C THR A 137 30.90 -14.18 3.12
N THR A 138 31.32 -15.33 3.64
CA THR A 138 32.26 -16.26 2.96
C THR A 138 31.73 -17.69 2.75
N ASP A 139 30.48 -17.99 3.11
CA ASP A 139 29.83 -19.25 2.72
C ASP A 139 28.46 -18.98 2.11
N PHE A 140 28.32 -19.22 0.81
CA PHE A 140 27.02 -19.18 0.10
C PHE A 140 26.29 -20.51 0.34
N GLU A 141 26.12 -20.88 1.61
CA GLU A 141 25.46 -22.13 2.00
C GLU A 141 24.03 -22.12 1.44
N ILE A 142 23.73 -23.07 0.56
CA ILE A 142 22.44 -23.16 -0.13
C ILE A 142 21.39 -23.69 0.86
N ARG A 143 20.90 -22.79 1.72
CA ARG A 143 19.94 -23.09 2.78
C ARG A 143 18.63 -23.60 2.16
N GLN A 144 18.36 -24.90 2.34
CA GLN A 144 17.12 -25.57 1.94
C GLN A 144 15.87 -24.75 2.29
N ASN A 145 14.85 -24.76 1.41
CA ASN A 145 13.56 -24.13 1.65
C ASN A 145 12.87 -24.70 2.90
N TYR A 146 11.99 -23.92 3.52
CA TYR A 146 11.01 -24.40 4.50
C TYR A 146 9.74 -24.87 3.82
N ILE A 147 9.16 -25.97 4.29
CA ILE A 147 7.77 -26.31 3.99
C ILE A 147 6.89 -25.75 5.10
N LEU A 148 6.07 -24.76 4.77
CA LEU A 148 5.14 -24.07 5.66
C LEU A 148 3.71 -24.48 5.33
N LYS A 149 3.06 -25.25 6.22
CA LYS A 149 1.62 -25.46 6.13
C LYS A 149 0.90 -24.29 6.79
N VAL A 150 -0.03 -23.70 6.05
CA VAL A 150 -0.87 -22.57 6.44
C VAL A 150 -2.31 -23.05 6.53
N ASP A 151 -2.94 -22.81 7.67
CA ASP A 151 -4.22 -23.38 8.07
C ASP A 151 -5.12 -22.25 8.61
N LEU A 152 -6.21 -21.92 7.91
CA LEU A 152 -7.11 -20.82 8.32
C LEU A 152 -7.77 -21.13 9.68
N LEU A 153 -7.90 -20.09 10.52
CA LEU A 153 -8.73 -20.07 11.71
C LEU A 153 -9.95 -19.15 11.49
N PRO A 154 -11.06 -19.36 12.22
CA PRO A 154 -11.34 -20.40 13.21
C PRO A 154 -11.53 -21.79 12.58
N ARG A 155 -11.36 -22.85 13.39
CA ARG A 155 -11.39 -24.24 12.90
C ARG A 155 -12.76 -24.74 12.45
N PHE A 156 -13.85 -23.99 12.72
CA PHE A 156 -15.18 -24.33 12.23
C PHE A 156 -15.32 -24.13 10.71
N ILE A 157 -14.54 -23.22 10.10
CA ILE A 157 -14.40 -23.13 8.64
C ILE A 157 -13.72 -24.41 8.14
N SER A 158 -14.56 -25.38 7.76
CA SER A 158 -14.20 -26.79 7.58
C SER A 158 -14.89 -27.50 6.42
N ASN A 159 -15.79 -26.80 5.71
CA ASN A 159 -16.50 -27.32 4.55
C ASN A 159 -16.58 -26.26 3.42
N PRO A 160 -15.44 -25.87 2.80
CA PRO A 160 -14.12 -26.53 2.85
C PRO A 160 -13.26 -26.13 4.05
N ARG A 161 -12.19 -26.90 4.30
CA ARG A 161 -11.06 -26.39 5.08
C ARG A 161 -10.17 -25.54 4.15
N ILE A 162 -9.95 -24.28 4.50
CA ILE A 162 -9.15 -23.38 3.66
C ILE A 162 -7.68 -23.46 4.09
N THR A 163 -6.84 -24.08 3.26
CA THR A 163 -5.42 -24.36 3.57
C THR A 163 -4.51 -24.20 2.37
N ARG A 164 -3.24 -23.88 2.61
CA ARG A 164 -2.17 -23.81 1.60
C ARG A 164 -0.86 -24.33 2.21
N THR A 165 -0.08 -25.13 1.48
CA THR A 165 1.27 -25.54 1.89
C THR A 165 2.28 -24.92 0.92
N LEU A 166 3.14 -24.05 1.44
CA LEU A 166 4.14 -23.30 0.66
C LEU A 166 5.55 -23.89 0.86
N SER A 167 6.35 -23.92 -0.21
CA SER A 167 7.81 -24.06 -0.15
C SER A 167 8.43 -22.67 -0.24
N CYS A 168 9.10 -22.25 0.83
CA CYS A 168 9.62 -20.88 0.96
C CYS A 168 11.15 -20.86 1.10
N PRO A 169 11.87 -20.05 0.30
CA PRO A 169 13.32 -19.84 0.47
C PRO A 169 13.66 -19.39 1.89
N ALA A 170 14.67 -20.01 2.51
CA ALA A 170 15.01 -19.72 3.91
C ALA A 170 15.45 -18.25 4.14
N THR A 171 15.93 -17.60 3.07
CA THR A 171 16.36 -16.20 3.01
C THR A 171 15.24 -15.20 2.72
N ALA A 172 14.02 -15.65 2.38
CA ALA A 172 12.86 -14.77 2.15
C ALA A 172 12.51 -13.97 3.42
N THR A 173 11.93 -12.79 3.25
CA THR A 173 11.52 -11.93 4.38
C THR A 173 10.11 -12.28 4.86
N PHE A 174 9.72 -11.82 6.04
CA PHE A 174 8.34 -11.94 6.50
C PHE A 174 7.37 -11.06 5.68
N ALA A 175 7.84 -9.95 5.08
CA ALA A 175 7.06 -9.20 4.09
C ALA A 175 6.85 -10.02 2.80
N THR A 176 7.90 -10.70 2.30
CA THR A 176 7.78 -11.61 1.15
C THR A 176 6.84 -12.80 1.45
N LEU A 177 6.83 -13.30 2.70
CA LEU A 177 5.87 -14.31 3.13
C LEU A 177 4.44 -13.75 3.20
N HIS A 178 4.26 -12.51 3.69
CA HIS A 178 2.96 -11.82 3.67
C HIS A 178 2.40 -11.70 2.25
N GLU A 179 3.17 -11.16 1.32
CA GLU A 179 2.76 -11.03 -0.09
C GLU A 179 2.45 -12.41 -0.73
N ALA A 180 3.20 -13.45 -0.38
CA ALA A 180 2.91 -14.81 -0.82
C ALA A 180 1.64 -15.42 -0.20
N LEU A 181 1.28 -15.02 1.03
CA LEU A 181 0.04 -15.42 1.69
C LEU A 181 -1.17 -14.70 1.08
N ILE A 182 -1.04 -13.40 0.79
CA ILE A 182 -2.03 -12.64 0.02
C ILE A 182 -2.35 -13.35 -1.29
N ILE A 183 -1.32 -13.67 -2.10
CA ILE A 183 -1.50 -14.36 -3.39
C ILE A 183 -2.11 -15.76 -3.19
N ALA A 184 -1.62 -16.54 -2.22
CA ALA A 184 -2.08 -17.92 -2.04
C ALA A 184 -3.53 -18.01 -1.53
N PHE A 185 -4.01 -17.03 -0.75
CA PHE A 185 -5.40 -16.97 -0.27
C PHE A 185 -6.30 -16.08 -1.14
N GLY A 186 -5.75 -15.40 -2.15
CA GLY A 186 -6.51 -14.61 -3.13
C GLY A 186 -6.97 -13.24 -2.62
N TRP A 187 -6.15 -12.57 -1.81
CA TRP A 187 -6.46 -11.27 -1.21
C TRP A 187 -5.84 -10.07 -1.96
N SER A 188 -6.24 -8.85 -1.58
CA SER A 188 -5.95 -7.59 -2.28
C SER A 188 -4.84 -6.74 -1.64
N ASN A 189 -4.26 -7.18 -0.50
CA ASN A 189 -3.24 -6.46 0.27
C ASN A 189 -3.68 -5.05 0.71
N THR A 190 -4.96 -4.86 1.01
CA THR A 190 -5.56 -3.56 1.36
C THR A 190 -5.51 -3.23 2.85
N HIS A 191 -5.09 -4.17 3.70
CA HIS A 191 -5.23 -4.09 5.16
C HIS A 191 -3.89 -4.33 5.90
N LEU A 192 -3.85 -3.92 7.18
CA LEU A 192 -2.71 -4.19 8.06
C LEU A 192 -2.61 -5.67 8.41
N TYR A 193 -1.39 -6.12 8.71
CA TYR A 193 -1.09 -7.51 9.09
C TYR A 193 -0.06 -7.60 10.21
N ASP A 194 -0.02 -8.74 10.90
CA ASP A 194 1.14 -9.12 11.70
C ASP A 194 1.37 -10.64 11.76
N PHE A 195 2.59 -11.02 12.14
CA PHE A 195 2.97 -12.36 12.51
C PHE A 195 3.34 -12.38 14.00
N LYS A 196 2.76 -13.30 14.77
CA LYS A 196 3.07 -13.48 16.21
C LYS A 196 3.50 -14.91 16.49
N VAL A 197 4.66 -15.07 17.12
CA VAL A 197 5.26 -16.38 17.45
C VAL A 197 4.85 -16.80 18.87
N TYR A 198 4.33 -18.01 19.03
CA TYR A 198 3.81 -18.54 20.31
C TYR A 198 4.34 -19.94 20.61
N ASN A 199 4.37 -20.34 21.89
CA ASN A 199 4.68 -21.74 22.20
C ASN A 199 3.63 -22.67 21.58
N HIS A 200 4.09 -23.84 21.14
CA HIS A 200 3.24 -24.81 20.47
C HIS A 200 2.14 -25.37 21.42
N SER A 201 2.36 -25.32 22.73
CA SER A 201 1.35 -25.54 23.78
C SER A 201 0.21 -24.52 23.75
N ASP A 202 0.54 -23.27 23.44
CA ASP A 202 -0.34 -22.11 23.62
C ASP A 202 -1.23 -21.91 22.39
N ALA A 203 -0.75 -22.39 21.23
CA ALA A 203 -1.42 -22.37 19.93
C ALA A 203 -2.31 -23.61 19.66
N ARG A 204 -2.12 -24.73 20.38
CA ARG A 204 -2.97 -25.92 20.23
C ARG A 204 -4.30 -25.73 20.96
N GLY A 205 -5.40 -25.69 20.21
CA GLY A 205 -6.75 -25.84 20.76
C GLY A 205 -7.39 -24.58 21.36
N ARG A 206 -7.12 -23.40 20.79
CA ARG A 206 -7.91 -22.18 21.05
C ARG A 206 -8.35 -21.56 19.73
N GLU A 207 -9.65 -21.32 19.60
CA GLU A 207 -10.28 -21.05 18.29
C GLU A 207 -10.57 -19.56 18.03
N HIS A 208 -10.50 -18.72 19.06
CA HIS A 208 -10.50 -17.27 18.96
C HIS A 208 -9.57 -16.65 20.02
N ARG A 209 -9.00 -15.47 19.75
CA ARG A 209 -8.28 -14.65 20.74
C ARG A 209 -8.62 -13.17 20.66
N LEU A 210 -9.56 -12.75 21.51
CA LEU A 210 -9.70 -11.35 21.94
C LEU A 210 -8.65 -10.95 22.99
N ALA A 211 -8.02 -11.92 23.65
CA ALA A 211 -6.84 -11.76 24.48
C ALA A 211 -6.00 -13.04 24.43
N GLY A 212 -4.68 -12.91 24.27
CA GLY A 212 -3.74 -14.04 24.23
C GLY A 212 -2.69 -13.95 25.34
N PRO A 213 -1.92 -15.04 25.57
CA PRO A 213 -0.61 -14.91 26.21
C PRO A 213 0.30 -14.03 25.34
N GLU A 214 1.34 -13.43 25.93
CA GLU A 214 2.32 -12.63 25.19
C GLU A 214 2.99 -13.44 24.08
N SER A 215 3.23 -12.82 22.93
CA SER A 215 4.01 -13.39 21.84
C SER A 215 5.49 -13.36 22.17
N LEU A 216 6.21 -14.44 21.82
CA LEU A 216 7.67 -14.52 21.96
C LEU A 216 8.38 -13.51 21.04
N LEU A 217 7.72 -13.16 19.93
CA LEU A 217 8.15 -12.22 18.91
C LEU A 217 6.92 -11.77 18.12
N THR A 218 6.81 -10.47 17.84
CA THR A 218 5.87 -9.89 16.86
C THR A 218 6.66 -9.38 15.65
N ILE A 219 6.15 -9.60 14.44
CA ILE A 219 6.76 -9.16 13.19
C ILE A 219 5.67 -8.52 12.31
N THR A 220 5.85 -7.27 11.90
CA THR A 220 4.84 -6.50 11.15
C THR A 220 5.51 -5.41 10.33
N ASP A 221 4.76 -4.74 9.45
CA ASP A 221 5.24 -3.51 8.82
C ASP A 221 5.28 -2.38 9.86
N THR A 222 6.48 -2.03 10.31
CA THR A 222 6.73 -0.95 11.28
C THR A 222 6.74 0.45 10.65
N SER A 223 6.50 0.58 9.34
CA SER A 223 6.31 1.87 8.67
C SER A 223 4.84 2.31 8.64
N LEU A 224 3.91 1.35 8.63
CA LEU A 224 2.46 1.58 8.71
C LEU A 224 1.96 1.71 10.16
N ASN A 225 2.66 1.08 11.10
CA ASN A 225 2.30 1.06 12.51
C ASN A 225 3.01 2.17 13.31
N GLY A 226 2.22 3.10 13.85
CA GLY A 226 2.70 4.12 14.78
C GLY A 226 3.05 3.58 16.18
N ASP A 227 3.34 4.51 17.09
CA ASP A 227 4.00 4.36 18.40
C ASP A 227 3.21 3.57 19.49
N MET A 228 2.33 2.65 19.10
CA MET A 228 1.44 1.87 19.98
C MET A 228 1.86 0.39 20.16
N MET A 229 3.08 0.03 19.75
CA MET A 229 3.55 -1.37 19.79
C MET A 229 4.06 -1.78 21.17
N MET A 230 3.47 -2.85 21.71
CA MET A 230 3.81 -3.42 23.02
C MET A 230 4.58 -4.74 22.83
N GLY A 231 5.77 -4.84 23.45
CA GLY A 231 6.62 -6.05 23.39
C GLY A 231 7.61 -6.07 22.20
N PRO A 232 8.40 -7.16 22.07
CA PRO A 232 9.46 -7.25 21.08
C PRO A 232 8.91 -7.35 19.65
N THR A 233 8.86 -6.21 18.97
CA THR A 233 8.37 -6.05 17.60
C THR A 233 9.52 -5.88 16.62
N ARG A 234 9.47 -6.53 15.46
CA ARG A 234 10.44 -6.39 14.38
C ARG A 234 9.79 -6.08 13.03
N ASP A 235 10.54 -5.40 12.18
CA ASP A 235 10.15 -5.03 10.82
C ASP A 235 10.12 -6.27 9.88
N SER A 236 8.96 -6.55 9.30
CA SER A 236 8.73 -7.69 8.38
C SER A 236 9.60 -7.64 7.12
N SER A 237 9.99 -6.45 6.65
CA SER A 237 10.88 -6.28 5.49
C SER A 237 12.34 -6.62 5.81
N LYS A 238 12.71 -6.69 7.09
CA LYS A 238 14.08 -6.93 7.56
C LYS A 238 14.30 -8.34 8.11
N VAL A 239 13.29 -8.93 8.75
CA VAL A 239 13.42 -10.30 9.31
C VAL A 239 13.29 -11.35 8.22
N LYS A 240 14.28 -12.23 8.12
CA LYS A 240 14.29 -13.40 7.21
C LYS A 240 13.75 -14.65 7.90
N LEU A 241 13.13 -15.56 7.14
CA LEU A 241 12.51 -16.78 7.68
C LEU A 241 13.48 -17.60 8.55
N PHE A 242 14.75 -17.76 8.14
CA PHE A 242 15.72 -18.53 8.93
C PHE A 242 16.04 -17.93 10.30
N GLN A 243 15.99 -16.61 10.45
CA GLN A 243 16.26 -15.91 11.71
C GLN A 243 15.18 -16.19 12.79
N VAL A 244 14.06 -16.81 12.40
CA VAL A 244 12.96 -17.21 13.29
C VAL A 244 12.79 -18.74 13.31
N LEU A 245 12.81 -19.41 12.16
CA LEU A 245 12.52 -20.83 12.06
C LEU A 245 13.70 -21.74 12.46
N ASP A 246 14.95 -21.28 12.33
CA ASP A 246 16.13 -22.01 12.81
C ASP A 246 16.69 -21.51 14.16
N ASN A 247 16.20 -20.37 14.68
CA ASN A 247 16.61 -19.78 15.95
C ASN A 247 16.21 -20.64 17.16
N SER A 248 17.11 -20.82 18.14
CA SER A 248 16.93 -21.72 19.28
C SER A 248 15.72 -21.43 20.19
N THR A 249 15.20 -20.19 20.22
CA THR A 249 14.01 -19.84 21.03
C THR A 249 12.70 -19.99 20.25
N THR A 250 12.72 -19.78 18.93
CA THR A 250 11.52 -19.75 18.06
C THR A 250 11.37 -20.97 17.11
N LYS A 251 12.39 -21.83 17.02
CA LYS A 251 12.33 -23.09 16.26
C LYS A 251 11.30 -24.06 16.85
N GLY A 252 10.49 -24.67 16.00
CA GLY A 252 9.40 -25.58 16.40
C GLY A 252 8.24 -24.91 17.17
N LYS A 253 8.20 -23.57 17.22
CA LYS A 253 7.07 -22.78 17.71
C LYS A 253 6.01 -22.62 16.62
N THR A 254 4.81 -22.19 17.00
CA THR A 254 3.75 -21.88 16.03
C THR A 254 3.79 -20.39 15.69
N ILE A 255 3.73 -20.06 14.40
CA ILE A 255 3.55 -18.70 13.93
C ILE A 255 2.05 -18.51 13.66
N HIS A 256 1.46 -17.45 14.19
CA HIS A 256 0.13 -17.01 13.78
C HIS A 256 0.29 -15.81 12.85
N TYR A 257 -0.38 -15.83 11.70
CA TYR A 257 -0.44 -14.73 10.75
C TYR A 257 -1.85 -14.14 10.79
N LEU A 258 -1.96 -12.85 11.11
CA LEU A 258 -3.22 -12.12 11.15
C LEU A 258 -3.24 -11.14 9.98
N TYR A 259 -4.18 -11.32 9.06
CA TYR A 259 -4.51 -10.34 8.02
C TYR A 259 -5.84 -9.65 8.34
N ASP A 260 -5.95 -8.39 7.94
CA ASP A 260 -6.93 -7.41 8.38
C ASP A 260 -7.19 -7.37 9.90
N LEU A 261 -6.73 -6.28 10.52
CA LEU A 261 -7.00 -5.99 11.93
C LEU A 261 -8.47 -5.56 12.19
N GLY A 262 -9.28 -5.39 11.14
CA GLY A 262 -10.74 -5.28 11.19
C GLY A 262 -11.43 -6.65 11.28
N ASP A 263 -11.49 -7.38 10.15
CA ASP A 263 -12.19 -8.66 10.00
C ASP A 263 -11.53 -9.85 10.74
N GLY A 264 -10.22 -9.77 11.01
CA GLY A 264 -9.53 -10.67 11.92
C GLY A 264 -9.14 -12.05 11.34
N TRP A 265 -8.61 -12.09 10.11
CA TRP A 265 -8.21 -13.32 9.43
C TRP A 265 -6.93 -13.96 10.02
N GLU A 266 -7.09 -14.70 11.12
CA GLU A 266 -6.00 -15.44 11.78
C GLU A 266 -5.70 -16.78 11.06
N HIS A 267 -4.42 -17.08 10.88
CA HIS A 267 -3.92 -18.32 10.26
C HIS A 267 -2.87 -18.95 11.15
N VAL A 268 -2.85 -20.28 11.20
CA VAL A 268 -1.77 -21.06 11.82
C VAL A 268 -0.75 -21.44 10.75
N VAL A 269 0.45 -20.88 10.84
CA VAL A 269 1.61 -21.20 10.00
C VAL A 269 2.54 -22.14 10.79
N THR A 270 2.73 -23.35 10.26
CA THR A 270 3.57 -24.40 10.87
C THR A 270 4.62 -24.90 9.89
N CYS A 271 5.90 -24.83 10.28
CA CYS A 271 6.98 -25.47 9.53
C CYS A 271 6.91 -26.99 9.71
N THR A 272 6.62 -27.73 8.64
CA THR A 272 6.48 -29.20 8.65
C THR A 272 7.73 -29.93 8.14
N GLY A 273 8.64 -29.25 7.45
CA GLY A 273 9.87 -29.85 6.92
C GLY A 273 10.76 -28.86 6.17
N ARG A 274 11.74 -29.41 5.44
CA ARG A 274 12.58 -28.69 4.48
C ARG A 274 12.45 -29.30 3.09
N SER A 275 12.80 -28.56 2.05
CA SER A 275 12.88 -29.03 0.66
C SER A 275 14.07 -28.39 -0.06
N ASP A 276 14.36 -28.82 -1.28
CA ASP A 276 15.45 -28.27 -2.08
C ASP A 276 15.33 -26.74 -2.23
N ALA A 277 16.46 -26.05 -2.26
CA ALA A 277 16.48 -24.60 -2.29
C ALA A 277 16.02 -24.06 -3.66
N THR A 278 15.05 -23.15 -3.64
CA THR A 278 14.61 -22.39 -4.82
C THR A 278 14.90 -20.90 -4.63
N GLN A 279 14.80 -20.12 -5.70
CA GLN A 279 14.83 -18.66 -5.60
C GLN A 279 13.46 -18.08 -5.19
N HIS A 280 12.36 -18.76 -5.55
CA HIS A 280 10.98 -18.28 -5.39
C HIS A 280 10.16 -19.12 -4.41
N ILE A 281 9.20 -18.47 -3.73
CA ILE A 281 8.13 -19.17 -3.00
C ILE A 281 7.25 -19.93 -4.01
N SER A 282 6.77 -21.11 -3.67
CA SER A 282 5.82 -21.89 -4.49
C SER A 282 4.77 -22.59 -3.64
N CYS A 283 3.56 -22.76 -4.18
CA CYS A 283 2.45 -23.46 -3.52
C CYS A 283 2.44 -24.94 -3.93
N LEU A 284 2.61 -25.85 -2.97
CA LEU A 284 2.73 -27.29 -3.23
C LEU A 284 1.38 -28.01 -3.26
N GLU A 285 0.48 -27.66 -2.35
CA GLU A 285 -0.84 -28.26 -2.13
C GLU A 285 -1.73 -27.26 -1.38
N GLY A 286 -3.02 -27.57 -1.27
CA GLY A 286 -4.01 -26.71 -0.61
C GLY A 286 -5.43 -27.29 -0.74
N GLU A 287 -6.38 -26.64 -0.09
CA GLU A 287 -7.80 -26.97 -0.10
C GLU A 287 -8.63 -25.68 0.05
N GLY A 288 -9.81 -25.63 -0.57
CA GLY A 288 -10.79 -24.56 -0.38
C GLY A 288 -10.53 -23.27 -1.15
N HIS A 289 -11.63 -22.63 -1.59
CA HIS A 289 -11.62 -21.27 -2.12
C HIS A 289 -11.09 -20.27 -1.07
N GLY A 290 -10.51 -19.16 -1.50
CA GLY A 290 -10.13 -18.06 -0.60
C GLY A 290 -11.36 -17.36 0.00
N CYS A 291 -11.23 -16.82 1.22
CA CYS A 291 -12.31 -16.01 1.81
C CYS A 291 -12.42 -14.65 1.10
N ALA A 292 -13.64 -14.12 1.02
CA ALA A 292 -13.89 -12.78 0.49
C ALA A 292 -13.22 -11.67 1.33
N GLU A 293 -12.61 -10.67 0.68
CA GLU A 293 -12.22 -9.40 1.31
C GLU A 293 -13.45 -8.63 1.78
N ASP A 294 -13.33 -7.88 2.89
CA ASP A 294 -14.37 -6.98 3.43
C ASP A 294 -15.74 -7.65 3.78
N VAL A 295 -15.80 -8.98 3.96
CA VAL A 295 -17.07 -9.72 4.16
C VAL A 295 -17.58 -9.70 5.61
N GLY A 296 -16.82 -9.16 6.58
CA GLY A 296 -17.16 -9.22 8.01
C GLY A 296 -16.53 -10.41 8.72
N GLY A 297 -15.35 -10.84 8.26
CA GLY A 297 -14.54 -11.86 8.89
C GLY A 297 -15.13 -13.27 8.82
N PRO A 298 -14.66 -14.19 9.69
CA PRO A 298 -15.06 -15.59 9.70
C PRO A 298 -16.56 -15.88 9.71
N LEU A 299 -17.35 -15.03 10.38
CA LEU A 299 -18.81 -15.21 10.47
C LEU A 299 -19.50 -14.76 9.18
N GLY A 300 -19.13 -13.60 8.62
CA GLY A 300 -19.68 -13.14 7.35
C GLY A 300 -19.37 -14.07 6.17
N TRP A 301 -18.23 -14.77 6.21
CA TRP A 301 -17.89 -15.83 5.26
C TRP A 301 -18.74 -17.09 5.44
N GLU A 302 -19.06 -17.50 6.68
CA GLU A 302 -19.98 -18.60 6.95
C GLU A 302 -21.40 -18.25 6.46
N GLU A 303 -21.89 -17.04 6.75
CA GLU A 303 -23.17 -16.50 6.24
C GLU A 303 -23.23 -16.45 4.70
N LEU A 304 -22.14 -16.05 4.03
CA LEU A 304 -22.05 -16.07 2.57
C LEU A 304 -22.10 -17.50 1.99
N LEU A 305 -21.45 -18.48 2.64
CA LEU A 305 -21.55 -19.88 2.24
C LEU A 305 -22.96 -20.44 2.46
N GLU A 306 -23.64 -20.09 3.56
CA GLU A 306 -25.05 -20.44 3.78
C GLU A 306 -25.97 -19.81 2.72
N ALA A 307 -25.71 -18.57 2.29
CA ALA A 307 -26.45 -17.92 1.21
C ALA A 307 -26.33 -18.70 -0.12
N TYR A 308 -25.13 -19.21 -0.44
CA TYR A 308 -24.88 -20.01 -1.64
C TYR A 308 -25.45 -21.44 -1.56
N ASP A 309 -25.43 -22.07 -0.38
CA ASP A 309 -26.01 -23.40 -0.17
C ASP A 309 -27.56 -23.38 -0.13
N ALA A 310 -28.18 -22.23 0.13
CA ALA A 310 -29.63 -22.10 0.17
C ALA A 310 -30.32 -22.48 -1.16
N GLU A 311 -31.34 -23.35 -1.08
CA GLU A 311 -32.24 -23.69 -2.20
C GLU A 311 -33.15 -22.52 -2.60
N SER A 312 -33.41 -21.59 -1.67
CA SER A 312 -34.27 -20.42 -1.87
C SER A 312 -33.82 -19.28 -0.96
N PRO A 313 -32.69 -18.60 -1.29
CA PRO A 313 -32.11 -17.58 -0.43
C PRO A 313 -33.09 -16.42 -0.18
N THR A 314 -32.91 -15.71 0.93
CA THR A 314 -33.69 -14.50 1.28
C THR A 314 -33.40 -13.32 0.32
N SER A 315 -33.92 -12.13 0.58
CA SER A 315 -33.47 -10.92 -0.12
C SER A 315 -32.03 -10.59 0.26
N ASP A 316 -31.77 -10.56 1.56
CA ASP A 316 -30.50 -10.20 2.19
C ASP A 316 -29.37 -11.13 1.72
N GLN A 317 -29.62 -12.45 1.69
CA GLN A 317 -28.69 -13.44 1.13
C GLN A 317 -28.40 -13.23 -0.36
N LYS A 318 -29.38 -12.79 -1.15
CA LYS A 318 -29.15 -12.44 -2.58
C LYS A 318 -28.33 -11.17 -2.72
N GLU A 319 -28.54 -10.19 -1.85
CA GLU A 319 -27.72 -8.97 -1.82
C GLU A 319 -26.26 -9.29 -1.42
N GLN A 320 -26.05 -10.22 -0.48
CA GLN A 320 -24.72 -10.72 -0.09
C GLN A 320 -24.01 -11.49 -1.22
N ILE A 321 -24.74 -12.35 -1.95
CA ILE A 321 -24.26 -13.05 -3.17
C ILE A 321 -23.86 -12.04 -4.25
N ILE A 322 -24.74 -11.09 -4.59
CA ILE A 322 -24.49 -10.06 -5.61
C ILE A 322 -23.32 -9.17 -5.19
N TRP A 323 -23.19 -8.86 -3.90
CA TRP A 323 -22.05 -8.14 -3.35
C TRP A 323 -20.73 -8.91 -3.58
N TYR A 324 -20.69 -10.21 -3.31
CA TYR A 324 -19.50 -11.02 -3.57
C TYR A 324 -19.17 -11.08 -5.06
N GLU A 325 -20.14 -11.40 -5.93
CA GLU A 325 -19.94 -11.58 -7.38
C GLU A 325 -19.57 -10.29 -8.13
N THR A 326 -19.83 -9.10 -7.56
CA THR A 326 -19.77 -7.82 -8.28
C THR A 326 -18.96 -6.71 -7.57
N PHE A 327 -18.77 -6.78 -6.25
CA PHE A 327 -18.24 -5.66 -5.45
C PHE A 327 -17.11 -6.02 -4.47
N ALA A 328 -17.01 -7.27 -4.00
CA ALA A 328 -15.90 -7.72 -3.18
C ALA A 328 -14.56 -7.63 -3.95
N SER A 329 -13.49 -7.18 -3.28
CA SER A 329 -12.21 -6.88 -3.95
C SER A 329 -11.56 -8.10 -4.63
N ASN A 330 -11.91 -9.31 -4.18
CA ASN A 330 -11.50 -10.61 -4.73
C ASN A 330 -12.67 -11.53 -5.13
N GLY A 331 -13.83 -10.97 -5.47
CA GLY A 331 -15.02 -11.74 -5.82
C GLY A 331 -14.85 -12.65 -7.06
N ASP A 332 -15.38 -13.88 -7.00
CA ASP A 332 -15.51 -14.78 -8.16
C ASP A 332 -16.92 -14.63 -8.78
N PRO A 333 -17.06 -14.16 -10.04
CA PRO A 333 -18.34 -14.08 -10.75
C PRO A 333 -19.00 -15.43 -11.08
N GLU A 334 -18.31 -16.57 -10.91
CA GLU A 334 -18.93 -17.90 -10.91
C GLU A 334 -19.64 -18.23 -9.58
N GLY A 335 -19.32 -17.49 -8.51
CA GLY A 335 -19.86 -17.69 -7.16
C GLY A 335 -19.31 -18.93 -6.46
N LEU A 336 -19.93 -19.28 -5.31
CA LEU A 336 -19.45 -20.36 -4.43
C LEU A 336 -20.41 -21.58 -4.39
N ARG A 337 -21.40 -21.63 -5.28
CA ARG A 337 -22.47 -22.65 -5.26
C ARG A 337 -21.93 -24.05 -5.60
N GLY A 338 -22.25 -25.04 -4.76
CA GLY A 338 -21.84 -26.43 -4.98
C GLY A 338 -20.32 -26.58 -4.93
N GLU A 339 -19.73 -27.34 -5.88
CA GLU A 339 -18.29 -27.63 -5.89
C GLU A 339 -17.39 -26.38 -5.98
N LEU A 340 -17.93 -25.23 -6.39
CA LEU A 340 -17.17 -23.98 -6.55
C LEU A 340 -16.56 -23.46 -5.24
N LYS A 341 -17.16 -23.65 -4.06
CA LYS A 341 -16.50 -23.27 -2.80
C LYS A 341 -15.22 -24.07 -2.50
N TRP A 342 -15.01 -25.23 -3.13
CA TRP A 342 -13.77 -25.99 -3.03
C TRP A 342 -12.75 -25.66 -4.14
N LYS A 343 -13.15 -24.89 -5.17
CA LYS A 343 -12.31 -24.49 -6.31
C LYS A 343 -11.18 -23.57 -5.84
N TRP A 344 -9.96 -23.89 -6.22
CA TRP A 344 -8.78 -23.03 -6.04
C TRP A 344 -7.75 -23.35 -7.12
N ASP A 345 -7.05 -22.34 -7.63
CA ASP A 345 -6.08 -22.52 -8.72
C ASP A 345 -4.64 -22.56 -8.19
N LYS A 346 -4.11 -23.77 -8.04
CA LYS A 346 -2.70 -23.99 -7.67
C LYS A 346 -1.74 -23.40 -8.70
N ASP A 347 -2.04 -23.48 -9.98
CA ASP A 347 -1.07 -23.14 -11.03
C ASP A 347 -1.04 -21.64 -11.29
N GLY A 348 -2.20 -20.96 -11.28
CA GLY A 348 -2.31 -19.50 -11.27
C GLY A 348 -1.76 -18.84 -10.00
N ILE A 349 -1.88 -19.49 -8.83
CA ILE A 349 -1.14 -19.07 -7.61
C ILE A 349 0.37 -19.20 -7.84
N ASN A 350 0.84 -20.31 -8.41
CA ASN A 350 2.26 -20.51 -8.72
C ASN A 350 2.79 -19.64 -9.87
N GLU A 351 1.94 -19.07 -10.71
CA GLU A 351 2.33 -18.05 -11.69
C GLU A 351 2.62 -16.72 -10.97
N GLN A 352 1.65 -16.21 -10.21
CA GLN A 352 1.79 -14.98 -9.41
C GLN A 352 2.95 -15.05 -8.39
N LEU A 353 3.16 -16.19 -7.72
CA LEU A 353 4.29 -16.36 -6.78
C LEU A 353 5.69 -16.30 -7.46
N LYS A 354 5.78 -16.65 -8.75
CA LYS A 354 7.03 -16.46 -9.52
C LYS A 354 7.24 -14.98 -9.84
N GLU A 355 6.19 -14.22 -10.11
CA GLU A 355 6.26 -12.78 -10.36
C GLU A 355 6.67 -12.00 -9.10
N LEU A 356 6.11 -12.34 -7.93
CA LEU A 356 6.49 -11.81 -6.61
C LEU A 356 8.00 -11.93 -6.32
N THR A 357 8.64 -12.99 -6.81
CA THR A 357 10.08 -13.19 -6.63
C THR A 357 10.90 -12.39 -7.65
N GLN A 358 10.36 -12.15 -8.85
CA GLN A 358 11.01 -11.33 -9.87
C GLN A 358 10.95 -9.83 -9.50
N SER A 359 9.90 -9.37 -8.81
CA SER A 359 9.78 -7.99 -8.33
C SER A 359 10.67 -7.67 -7.11
N SER A 360 10.87 -8.63 -6.20
CA SER A 360 11.71 -8.46 -5.00
C SER A 360 13.22 -8.54 -5.27
N GLY A 361 13.63 -8.87 -6.49
CA GLY A 361 15.01 -8.84 -6.99
C GLY A 361 15.58 -7.44 -7.27
N THR A 362 15.74 -6.62 -6.22
CA THR A 362 16.56 -5.38 -6.23
C THR A 362 16.36 -4.42 -7.42
N GLY A 363 15.12 -4.19 -7.84
CA GLY A 363 14.78 -3.14 -8.82
C GLY A 363 15.44 -3.29 -10.20
N SER A 364 15.89 -4.51 -10.55
CA SER A 364 16.40 -4.79 -11.89
C SER A 364 15.28 -5.35 -12.76
N THR A 365 14.86 -4.59 -13.77
CA THR A 365 14.11 -5.16 -14.89
C THR A 365 14.86 -6.36 -15.46
N ALA A 366 14.13 -7.37 -15.95
CA ALA A 366 14.73 -8.43 -16.76
C ALA A 366 15.47 -7.75 -17.94
N PRO A 367 16.75 -8.05 -18.22
CA PRO A 367 17.55 -7.29 -19.19
C PRO A 367 16.98 -7.33 -20.63
N GLY A 368 16.07 -6.40 -20.93
CA GLY A 368 15.33 -6.31 -22.19
C GLY A 368 13.86 -5.91 -22.09
N SER A 369 13.20 -5.99 -20.93
CA SER A 369 11.79 -5.55 -20.79
C SER A 369 11.67 -4.05 -20.51
N LEU A 370 10.80 -3.36 -21.26
CA LEU A 370 10.54 -1.93 -21.09
C LEU A 370 9.52 -1.69 -19.95
N PRO A 371 9.75 -0.71 -19.06
CA PRO A 371 8.81 -0.35 -17.99
C PRO A 371 7.44 0.06 -18.54
N SER A 372 6.36 -0.28 -17.84
CA SER A 372 4.99 0.02 -18.28
C SER A 372 4.51 1.38 -17.79
N ILE A 373 3.76 2.09 -18.65
CA ILE A 373 3.15 3.40 -18.37
C ILE A 373 1.67 3.37 -18.77
N LEU A 374 0.80 3.93 -17.92
CA LEU A 374 -0.64 4.05 -18.17
C LEU A 374 -1.01 5.50 -18.51
N LEU A 375 -1.66 5.72 -19.65
CA LEU A 375 -2.29 6.99 -20.03
C LEU A 375 -3.78 6.95 -19.68
N VAL A 376 -4.26 7.92 -18.90
CA VAL A 376 -5.67 8.06 -18.51
C VAL A 376 -6.29 9.25 -19.26
N SER A 377 -7.04 8.93 -20.32
CA SER A 377 -7.50 9.87 -21.37
C SER A 377 -9.04 9.93 -21.47
N LEU A 378 -9.68 10.28 -20.35
CA LEU A 378 -11.13 10.19 -20.10
C LEU A 378 -12.00 11.26 -20.82
N SER A 379 -11.40 12.09 -21.66
CA SER A 379 -12.04 13.09 -22.50
C SER A 379 -11.17 13.42 -23.73
N LYS A 380 -10.42 12.42 -24.24
CA LYS A 380 -9.44 12.55 -25.32
C LYS A 380 -9.99 13.35 -26.51
N GLN A 381 -9.20 14.30 -27.00
CA GLN A 381 -9.56 15.10 -28.17
C GLN A 381 -9.06 14.42 -29.46
N PRO A 382 -9.76 14.54 -30.60
CA PRO A 382 -9.39 13.84 -31.84
C PRO A 382 -7.97 14.12 -32.35
N PHE A 383 -7.43 15.30 -32.07
CA PHE A 383 -6.09 15.74 -32.47
C PHE A 383 -4.99 15.46 -31.43
N PHE A 384 -5.30 14.74 -30.33
CA PHE A 384 -4.32 14.43 -29.27
C PHE A 384 -3.12 13.63 -29.82
N ASP A 385 -3.36 12.54 -30.56
CA ASP A 385 -2.27 11.68 -31.04
C ASP A 385 -1.40 12.36 -32.09
N GLU A 386 -1.94 13.33 -32.83
CA GLU A 386 -1.19 14.20 -33.76
C GLU A 386 -0.33 15.21 -32.98
N MET A 387 -0.94 15.97 -32.06
CA MET A 387 -0.28 17.00 -31.26
C MET A 387 0.84 16.44 -30.37
N TYR A 388 0.62 15.27 -29.76
CA TYR A 388 1.60 14.61 -28.89
C TYR A 388 2.42 13.53 -29.62
N SER A 389 2.32 13.42 -30.95
CA SER A 389 2.95 12.35 -31.76
C SER A 389 4.43 12.10 -31.44
N ALA A 390 5.25 13.15 -31.41
CA ALA A 390 6.68 13.06 -31.08
C ALA A 390 6.93 12.59 -29.64
N LEU A 391 6.17 13.13 -28.67
CA LEU A 391 6.27 12.76 -27.26
C LEU A 391 5.84 11.30 -27.03
N LEU A 392 4.71 10.89 -27.61
CA LEU A 392 4.19 9.53 -27.53
C LEU A 392 5.12 8.52 -28.21
N THR A 393 5.81 8.91 -29.28
CA THR A 393 6.82 8.08 -29.95
C THR A 393 8.05 7.87 -29.06
N ASN A 394 8.54 8.93 -28.40
CA ASN A 394 9.66 8.82 -27.44
C ASN A 394 9.28 8.07 -26.15
N LEU A 395 8.02 8.18 -25.70
CA LEU A 395 7.52 7.39 -24.58
C LEU A 395 7.44 5.89 -24.97
N ARG A 396 6.88 5.57 -26.14
CA ARG A 396 6.76 4.20 -26.66
C ARG A 396 8.10 3.55 -27.06
N SER A 397 9.17 4.32 -27.27
CA SER A 397 10.51 3.78 -27.50
C SER A 397 11.26 3.42 -26.21
N LYS A 398 10.80 3.90 -25.05
CA LYS A 398 11.37 3.59 -23.73
C LYS A 398 10.45 2.81 -22.79
N ALA A 399 9.15 2.75 -23.09
CA ALA A 399 8.13 2.22 -22.19
C ALA A 399 7.02 1.46 -22.93
N THR A 400 6.44 0.47 -22.26
CA THR A 400 5.21 -0.21 -22.70
C THR A 400 4.00 0.66 -22.36
N VAL A 401 3.48 1.41 -23.34
CA VAL A 401 2.41 2.40 -23.11
C VAL A 401 1.02 1.83 -23.34
N THR A 402 0.24 1.70 -22.27
CA THR A 402 -1.21 1.40 -22.31
C THR A 402 -1.99 2.70 -22.23
N GLU A 403 -3.11 2.83 -22.94
CA GLU A 403 -4.03 3.97 -22.81
C GLU A 403 -5.45 3.49 -22.50
N VAL A 404 -6.14 4.21 -21.61
CA VAL A 404 -7.53 3.96 -21.23
C VAL A 404 -8.37 5.23 -21.41
N THR A 405 -9.37 5.16 -22.29
CA THR A 405 -10.34 6.25 -22.55
C THR A 405 -11.67 6.03 -21.85
N GLU A 406 -12.06 4.77 -21.61
CA GLU A 406 -13.36 4.40 -21.05
C GLU A 406 -13.35 4.19 -19.55
N LYS A 407 -14.49 4.50 -18.90
CA LYS A 407 -14.61 4.47 -17.43
C LYS A 407 -14.22 3.10 -16.84
N ASN A 408 -14.75 2.02 -17.42
CA ASN A 408 -14.67 0.70 -16.81
C ASN A 408 -13.25 0.13 -16.93
N THR A 409 -12.67 0.17 -18.13
CA THR A 409 -11.27 -0.24 -18.37
C THR A 409 -10.27 0.65 -17.62
N ALA A 410 -10.55 1.94 -17.47
CA ALA A 410 -9.74 2.80 -16.62
C ALA A 410 -9.82 2.42 -15.13
N MET A 411 -11.01 2.05 -14.63
CA MET A 411 -11.15 1.55 -13.25
C MET A 411 -10.44 0.21 -13.05
N GLU A 412 -10.59 -0.73 -13.99
CA GLU A 412 -9.91 -2.03 -14.04
C GLU A 412 -8.38 -1.88 -13.95
N LYS A 413 -7.77 -1.12 -14.89
CA LYS A 413 -6.31 -0.91 -14.90
C LYS A 413 -5.81 -0.10 -13.71
N LEU A 414 -6.66 0.73 -13.08
CA LEU A 414 -6.29 1.48 -11.88
C LEU A 414 -6.42 0.67 -10.59
N SER A 415 -7.32 -0.31 -10.51
CA SER A 415 -7.36 -1.27 -9.40
C SER A 415 -6.12 -2.17 -9.39
N ALA A 416 -5.65 -2.59 -10.57
CA ALA A 416 -4.44 -3.44 -10.73
C ALA A 416 -3.13 -2.64 -10.93
N ALA A 417 -3.12 -1.31 -10.74
CA ALA A 417 -2.00 -0.47 -11.17
C ALA A 417 -0.71 -0.60 -10.33
N GLN A 418 -0.84 -1.03 -9.08
CA GLN A 418 0.28 -1.09 -8.14
C GLN A 418 1.29 -2.16 -8.58
N GLY A 419 2.58 -1.80 -8.65
CA GLY A 419 3.64 -2.65 -9.22
C GLY A 419 3.60 -2.79 -10.75
N GLN A 420 2.40 -2.77 -11.37
CA GLN A 420 2.23 -2.92 -12.82
C GLN A 420 2.76 -1.71 -13.63
N TYR A 421 2.58 -0.48 -13.14
CA TYR A 421 2.99 0.74 -13.85
C TYR A 421 4.04 1.55 -13.10
N ALA A 422 5.12 1.94 -13.78
CA ALA A 422 6.16 2.82 -13.25
C ALA A 422 5.65 4.25 -12.99
N ALA A 423 4.75 4.72 -13.87
CA ALA A 423 3.98 5.94 -13.68
C ALA A 423 2.64 5.91 -14.44
N ILE A 424 1.71 6.76 -13.99
CA ILE A 424 0.41 7.00 -14.63
C ILE A 424 0.33 8.46 -15.04
N ILE A 425 0.02 8.71 -16.31
CA ILE A 425 -0.12 10.06 -16.87
C ILE A 425 -1.61 10.36 -17.06
N VAL A 426 -2.12 11.35 -16.35
CA VAL A 426 -3.46 11.91 -16.51
C VAL A 426 -3.40 12.95 -17.63
N THR A 427 -3.96 12.62 -18.78
CA THR A 427 -3.70 13.35 -20.04
C THR A 427 -4.69 14.47 -20.33
N ASP A 428 -5.89 14.43 -19.73
CA ASP A 428 -6.96 15.41 -19.97
C ASP A 428 -7.82 15.73 -18.74
N SER A 429 -8.53 16.86 -18.82
CA SER A 429 -9.39 17.37 -17.74
C SER A 429 -10.64 16.53 -17.49
N GLY A 430 -10.92 15.51 -18.30
CA GLY A 430 -12.01 14.56 -18.15
C GLY A 430 -12.10 13.97 -16.77
N VAL A 431 -10.94 13.64 -16.18
CA VAL A 431 -10.81 13.06 -14.83
C VAL A 431 -11.57 13.83 -13.74
N ILE A 432 -11.69 15.16 -13.84
CA ILE A 432 -12.31 15.99 -12.78
C ILE A 432 -13.85 15.88 -12.76
N LYS A 433 -14.46 15.31 -13.81
CA LYS A 433 -15.92 15.18 -13.95
C LYS A 433 -16.45 14.17 -12.92
N LYS A 434 -17.49 14.55 -12.16
CA LYS A 434 -18.08 13.77 -11.04
C LYS A 434 -18.32 12.27 -11.32
N LYS A 435 -18.60 11.89 -12.57
CA LYS A 435 -18.79 10.47 -12.97
C LYS A 435 -17.55 9.58 -12.81
N PHE A 436 -16.37 10.19 -12.56
CA PHE A 436 -15.08 9.53 -12.40
C PHE A 436 -14.49 9.64 -10.99
N ASN A 437 -15.27 10.03 -9.96
CA ASN A 437 -14.76 10.15 -8.58
C ASN A 437 -14.07 8.86 -8.05
N ALA A 438 -14.46 7.67 -8.51
CA ALA A 438 -13.78 6.41 -8.17
C ALA A 438 -12.37 6.31 -8.78
N ILE A 439 -12.20 6.73 -10.05
CA ILE A 439 -10.90 6.84 -10.71
C ILE A 439 -10.02 7.88 -10.01
N GLN A 440 -10.60 9.02 -9.61
CA GLN A 440 -9.91 10.02 -8.80
C GLN A 440 -9.38 9.44 -7.49
N LYS A 441 -10.18 8.63 -6.78
CA LYS A 441 -9.76 7.93 -5.55
C LYS A 441 -8.61 6.96 -5.85
N LYS A 442 -8.72 6.12 -6.88
CA LYS A 442 -7.67 5.17 -7.26
C LYS A 442 -6.33 5.83 -7.66
N LEU A 443 -6.37 6.97 -8.34
CA LEU A 443 -5.16 7.75 -8.65
C LEU A 443 -4.46 8.26 -7.38
N VAL A 444 -5.24 8.67 -6.38
CA VAL A 444 -4.73 9.08 -5.06
C VAL A 444 -4.16 7.89 -4.29
N GLU A 445 -4.88 6.76 -4.26
CA GLU A 445 -4.44 5.50 -3.63
C GLU A 445 -3.11 4.99 -4.20
N TYR A 446 -3.00 4.86 -5.53
CA TYR A 446 -1.76 4.44 -6.20
C TYR A 446 -0.59 5.38 -5.91
N ALA A 447 -0.79 6.70 -5.92
CA ALA A 447 0.26 7.65 -5.56
C ALA A 447 0.67 7.51 -4.09
N GLN A 448 -0.29 7.35 -3.17
CA GLN A 448 -0.01 7.15 -1.74
C GLN A 448 0.77 5.85 -1.49
N ALA A 449 0.48 4.79 -2.25
CA ALA A 449 1.11 3.47 -2.17
C ALA A 449 2.52 3.39 -2.80
N GLY A 450 3.09 4.49 -3.32
CA GLY A 450 4.44 4.50 -3.91
C GLY A 450 4.48 4.84 -5.41
N GLY A 451 3.34 4.81 -6.08
CA GLY A 451 3.21 5.11 -7.50
C GLY A 451 3.53 6.56 -7.86
N THR A 452 3.80 6.81 -9.15
CA THR A 452 4.05 8.16 -9.68
C THR A 452 2.88 8.59 -10.56
N VAL A 453 2.10 9.60 -10.14
CA VAL A 453 1.02 10.17 -10.97
C VAL A 453 1.42 11.53 -11.50
N ILE A 454 1.30 11.75 -12.82
CA ILE A 454 1.68 12.98 -13.49
C ILE A 454 0.46 13.56 -14.20
N ILE A 455 0.13 14.82 -13.94
CA ILE A 455 -0.96 15.54 -14.59
C ILE A 455 -0.37 16.55 -15.58
N GLY A 456 -0.83 16.53 -16.83
CA GLY A 456 -0.33 17.44 -17.87
C GLY A 456 -1.02 17.24 -19.22
N LEU A 457 -0.30 17.55 -20.30
CA LEU A 457 -0.80 17.44 -21.67
C LEU A 457 -2.10 18.26 -21.86
N HIS A 458 -3.16 17.69 -22.44
CA HIS A 458 -4.44 18.35 -22.64
C HIS A 458 -5.17 18.74 -21.35
N TYR A 459 -4.78 18.24 -20.17
CA TYR A 459 -5.36 18.68 -18.90
C TYR A 459 -5.25 20.20 -18.74
N CYS A 460 -4.07 20.74 -19.07
CA CYS A 460 -3.72 22.15 -18.89
C CYS A 460 -4.51 23.09 -19.81
N SER A 461 -4.80 22.63 -21.04
CA SER A 461 -5.49 23.39 -22.08
C SER A 461 -7.02 23.35 -21.98
N PHE A 462 -7.59 22.29 -21.38
CA PHE A 462 -9.03 22.03 -21.40
C PHE A 462 -9.69 22.01 -20.01
N THR A 463 -9.08 22.66 -19.01
CA THR A 463 -9.64 22.80 -17.65
C THR A 463 -9.90 24.26 -17.28
N ARG A 464 -10.76 24.48 -16.28
CA ARG A 464 -10.97 25.80 -15.66
C ARG A 464 -10.11 25.91 -14.40
N PRO A 465 -9.44 27.07 -14.16
CA PRO A 465 -8.67 27.29 -12.94
C PRO A 465 -9.44 26.98 -11.64
N SER A 466 -10.73 27.36 -11.56
CA SER A 466 -11.60 27.04 -10.42
C SER A 466 -11.71 25.55 -10.14
N ASP A 467 -11.86 24.75 -11.20
CA ASP A 467 -12.26 23.36 -11.14
C ASP A 467 -11.02 22.49 -10.84
N SER A 468 -9.87 22.85 -11.41
CA SER A 468 -8.58 22.26 -11.07
C SER A 468 -8.08 22.66 -9.67
N ASN A 469 -8.29 23.91 -9.23
CA ASN A 469 -7.99 24.29 -7.85
C ASN A 469 -8.82 23.48 -6.84
N LEU A 470 -10.09 23.21 -7.16
CA LEU A 470 -10.95 22.35 -6.36
C LEU A 470 -10.50 20.89 -6.40
N PHE A 471 -10.08 20.38 -7.56
CA PHE A 471 -9.53 19.02 -7.73
C PHE A 471 -8.27 18.81 -6.87
N PHE A 472 -7.28 19.69 -6.97
CA PHE A 472 -6.08 19.61 -6.14
C PHE A 472 -6.40 19.70 -4.63
N GLN A 473 -7.29 20.62 -4.23
CA GLN A 473 -7.67 20.77 -2.82
C GLN A 473 -8.50 19.60 -2.26
N LYS A 474 -9.46 19.07 -3.03
CA LYS A 474 -10.48 18.11 -2.53
C LYS A 474 -10.17 16.66 -2.84
N THR A 475 -9.52 16.38 -3.97
CA THR A 475 -9.11 15.03 -4.36
C THR A 475 -7.73 14.72 -3.80
N TRP A 476 -6.76 15.60 -4.06
CA TRP A 476 -5.36 15.38 -3.65
C TRP A 476 -5.01 15.94 -2.27
N GLY A 477 -5.83 16.83 -1.70
CA GLY A 477 -5.52 17.47 -0.42
C GLY A 477 -4.39 18.50 -0.47
N VAL A 478 -3.90 18.87 -1.66
CA VAL A 478 -2.80 19.83 -1.84
C VAL A 478 -3.34 21.22 -2.19
N ASN A 479 -2.76 22.27 -1.60
CA ASN A 479 -3.19 23.67 -1.82
C ASN A 479 -2.65 24.27 -3.14
N TRP A 480 -2.31 23.44 -4.13
CA TRP A 480 -1.83 23.90 -5.43
C TRP A 480 -2.93 24.68 -6.15
N LYS A 481 -2.54 25.78 -6.81
CA LYS A 481 -3.49 26.65 -7.53
C LYS A 481 -2.93 27.07 -8.87
N PHE A 482 -3.79 27.09 -9.88
CA PHE A 482 -3.54 27.69 -11.17
C PHE A 482 -3.09 29.15 -10.98
N GLY A 483 -1.84 29.41 -11.36
CA GLY A 483 -1.19 30.71 -11.32
C GLY A 483 -1.19 31.38 -12.68
N ASN A 484 -0.08 32.03 -13.03
CA ASN A 484 0.06 32.71 -14.31
C ASN A 484 0.05 31.74 -15.51
N TYR A 485 -0.24 32.26 -16.69
CA TYR A 485 -0.17 31.56 -17.98
C TYR A 485 0.58 32.42 -19.00
N GLY A 486 1.66 31.90 -19.56
CA GLY A 486 2.46 32.63 -20.55
C GLY A 486 3.59 31.81 -21.14
N ARG A 487 4.38 32.41 -22.04
CA ARG A 487 5.64 31.85 -22.51
C ARG A 487 6.80 32.57 -21.83
N TYR A 488 7.69 31.81 -21.21
CA TYR A 488 8.89 32.30 -20.55
C TYR A 488 10.04 31.32 -20.74
N ASP A 489 11.27 31.80 -20.58
CA ASP A 489 12.47 30.97 -20.53
C ASP A 489 12.71 30.55 -19.08
N PHE A 490 12.41 29.30 -18.74
CA PHE A 490 12.56 28.78 -17.38
C PHE A 490 13.89 28.07 -17.22
N ARG A 491 14.43 28.07 -16.00
CA ARG A 491 15.67 27.39 -15.64
C ARG A 491 15.40 26.28 -14.64
N LEU A 492 16.18 25.21 -14.72
CA LEU A 492 16.16 24.13 -13.75
C LEU A 492 16.45 24.71 -12.35
N ASN A 493 15.54 24.46 -11.41
CA ASN A 493 15.61 25.03 -10.07
C ASN A 493 16.77 24.37 -9.29
N PRO A 494 17.77 25.13 -8.80
CA PRO A 494 18.87 24.58 -7.99
C PRO A 494 18.42 23.95 -6.66
N ARG A 495 17.16 24.20 -6.25
CA ARG A 495 16.53 23.64 -5.04
C ARG A 495 15.68 22.39 -5.31
N ALA A 496 15.51 21.97 -6.57
CA ALA A 496 14.69 20.81 -6.93
C ALA A 496 15.12 19.56 -6.15
N ASN A 497 14.16 18.84 -5.58
CA ASN A 497 14.42 17.80 -4.58
C ASN A 497 15.30 16.66 -5.11
N SER A 498 16.07 16.06 -4.20
CA SER A 498 17.03 14.99 -4.51
C SER A 498 16.36 13.74 -5.10
N ALA A 499 15.11 13.44 -4.77
CA ALA A 499 14.38 12.30 -5.30
C ALA A 499 14.05 12.46 -6.80
N PHE A 500 13.64 13.64 -7.23
CA PHE A 500 13.54 13.97 -8.66
C PHE A 500 14.92 13.99 -9.32
N MET A 501 15.88 14.70 -8.72
CA MET A 501 17.21 14.88 -9.31
C MET A 501 18.01 13.57 -9.46
N ALA A 502 17.69 12.54 -8.68
CA ALA A 502 18.22 11.18 -8.86
C ALA A 502 17.74 10.51 -10.17
N ARG A 503 16.50 10.77 -10.63
CA ARG A 503 15.97 10.25 -11.91
C ARG A 503 16.58 10.93 -13.15
N CYS A 504 17.31 12.03 -12.97
CA CYS A 504 17.58 13.02 -14.02
C CYS A 504 19.02 13.05 -14.57
N ARG A 505 19.89 12.10 -14.21
CA ARG A 505 21.33 12.16 -14.56
C ARG A 505 21.76 11.03 -15.52
N PRO A 506 22.42 11.34 -16.65
CA PRO A 506 22.48 12.62 -17.37
C PRO A 506 21.28 12.79 -18.33
N GLY A 507 20.89 14.04 -18.63
CA GLY A 507 19.97 14.36 -19.75
C GLY A 507 19.10 15.60 -19.57
N LEU A 508 18.69 15.94 -18.35
CA LEU A 508 17.65 16.96 -18.14
C LEU A 508 18.07 18.38 -18.60
N PRO A 509 17.23 19.09 -19.39
CA PRO A 509 17.47 20.46 -19.83
C PRO A 509 17.78 21.42 -18.67
N GLN A 510 18.76 22.30 -18.86
CA GLN A 510 19.15 23.28 -17.83
C GLN A 510 18.32 24.56 -17.90
N GLN A 511 17.84 24.91 -19.09
CA GLN A 511 16.83 25.95 -19.34
C GLN A 511 16.13 25.68 -20.66
N TYR A 512 14.84 26.04 -20.78
CA TYR A 512 14.13 26.05 -22.07
C TYR A 512 12.92 27.00 -22.06
N SER A 513 12.43 27.35 -23.25
CA SER A 513 11.29 28.24 -23.44
C SER A 513 10.01 27.43 -23.63
N MET A 514 9.05 27.52 -22.71
CA MET A 514 7.77 26.82 -22.82
C MET A 514 6.59 27.78 -22.64
N LYS A 515 5.46 27.48 -23.29
CA LYS A 515 4.19 28.15 -23.01
C LYS A 515 3.41 27.31 -22.01
N ALA A 516 3.30 27.76 -20.76
CA ALA A 516 2.82 26.91 -19.67
C ALA A 516 1.81 27.61 -18.74
N VAL A 517 0.97 26.79 -18.11
CA VAL A 517 0.16 27.14 -16.94
C VAL A 517 0.97 26.84 -15.67
N HIS A 518 1.24 27.86 -14.86
CA HIS A 518 2.00 27.70 -13.63
C HIS A 518 1.11 27.18 -12.49
N MET A 519 1.69 26.44 -11.55
CA MET A 519 1.09 26.14 -10.25
C MET A 519 1.77 26.95 -9.13
N GLN A 520 0.94 27.63 -8.34
CA GLN A 520 1.28 28.29 -7.08
C GLN A 520 1.21 27.33 -5.88
N ASN A 521 1.85 27.71 -4.78
CA ASN A 521 1.83 27.02 -3.47
C ASN A 521 2.48 25.61 -3.44
N ALA A 522 3.20 25.20 -4.48
CA ALA A 522 4.12 24.08 -4.38
C ALA A 522 5.35 24.47 -3.56
N ARG A 523 5.90 23.55 -2.75
CA ARG A 523 7.10 23.84 -1.95
C ARG A 523 8.27 24.18 -2.90
N PRO A 524 9.17 25.12 -2.55
CA PRO A 524 10.26 25.52 -3.43
C PRO A 524 11.19 24.38 -3.89
N GLU A 525 11.23 23.27 -3.16
CA GLU A 525 11.94 22.04 -3.48
C GLU A 525 11.14 21.03 -4.34
N ASP A 526 9.81 21.15 -4.42
CA ASP A 526 9.00 20.37 -5.36
C ASP A 526 8.97 21.00 -6.76
N GLN A 527 9.22 22.32 -6.86
CA GLN A 527 9.26 23.07 -8.12
C GLN A 527 10.50 22.68 -8.94
N ILE A 528 10.31 22.19 -10.17
CA ILE A 528 11.42 21.69 -11.02
C ILE A 528 12.00 22.80 -11.88
N TYR A 529 11.15 23.64 -12.48
CA TYR A 529 11.58 24.78 -13.29
C TYR A 529 11.08 26.09 -12.70
N ILE A 530 11.88 27.16 -12.77
CA ILE A 530 11.53 28.49 -12.26
C ILE A 530 11.92 29.57 -13.28
N TYR A 531 11.13 30.64 -13.35
CA TYR A 531 11.43 31.78 -14.24
C TYR A 531 12.48 32.70 -13.61
N LEU A 532 12.34 32.99 -12.31
CA LEU A 532 13.29 33.76 -11.52
C LEU A 532 13.63 33.02 -10.21
N PRO A 533 14.79 33.28 -9.58
CA PRO A 533 15.13 32.73 -8.26
C PRO A 533 14.13 33.07 -7.14
N THR A 534 13.26 34.07 -7.38
CA THR A 534 12.19 34.52 -6.48
C THR A 534 10.80 34.07 -6.91
N SER A 535 10.66 33.20 -7.92
CA SER A 535 9.37 32.66 -8.35
C SER A 535 8.70 31.86 -7.22
N THR A 536 7.42 32.14 -6.98
CA THR A 536 6.55 31.42 -6.02
C THR A 536 5.62 30.42 -6.70
N GLU A 537 5.76 30.26 -8.01
CA GLU A 537 5.00 29.38 -8.88
C GLU A 537 5.89 28.79 -9.97
N SER A 538 5.51 27.62 -10.48
CA SER A 538 6.32 26.84 -11.41
C SER A 538 5.47 26.18 -12.51
N PRO A 539 5.95 26.09 -13.76
CA PRO A 539 5.28 25.31 -14.81
C PRO A 539 5.43 23.79 -14.62
N ALA A 540 6.32 23.32 -13.74
CA ALA A 540 6.63 21.90 -13.58
C ALA A 540 6.93 21.54 -12.13
N ILE A 541 6.19 20.60 -11.54
CA ILE A 541 6.34 20.18 -10.14
C ILE A 541 6.52 18.67 -10.08
N PHE A 542 7.37 18.18 -9.18
CA PHE A 542 7.43 16.77 -8.80
C PHE A 542 7.56 16.64 -7.28
N ALA A 543 6.43 16.44 -6.60
CA ALA A 543 6.34 16.43 -5.14
C ALA A 543 6.17 15.02 -4.59
N LYS A 544 6.82 14.72 -3.45
CA LYS A 544 6.51 13.50 -2.68
C LYS A 544 5.08 13.57 -2.13
N TYR A 545 4.32 12.50 -2.34
CA TYR A 545 2.90 12.37 -2.00
C TYR A 545 2.62 10.98 -1.43
N GLY A 546 2.36 10.87 -0.12
CA GLY A 546 2.41 9.58 0.57
C GLY A 546 3.79 8.94 0.43
N ASN A 547 3.87 7.67 0.04
CA ASN A 547 5.13 7.02 -0.31
C ASN A 547 5.61 7.33 -1.73
N GLY A 548 4.71 7.68 -2.64
CA GLY A 548 4.98 7.97 -4.05
C GLY A 548 5.07 9.45 -4.38
N PHE A 549 4.62 9.83 -5.58
CA PHE A 549 4.82 11.15 -6.15
C PHE A 549 3.61 11.69 -6.93
N LEU A 550 3.36 12.99 -6.80
CA LEU A 550 2.43 13.77 -7.61
C LEU A 550 3.21 14.78 -8.47
N GLY A 551 3.02 14.70 -9.78
CA GLY A 551 3.65 15.53 -10.79
C GLY A 551 2.69 16.48 -11.51
N TRP A 552 3.19 17.64 -11.89
CA TRP A 552 2.53 18.61 -12.77
C TRP A 552 3.45 18.96 -13.94
N ILE A 553 2.94 18.98 -15.17
CA ILE A 553 3.57 19.60 -16.34
C ILE A 553 2.53 20.52 -16.99
N GLY A 554 2.74 21.82 -16.85
CA GLY A 554 1.81 22.87 -17.30
C GLY A 554 1.97 23.30 -18.76
N ASP A 555 2.96 22.79 -19.49
CA ASP A 555 3.22 23.11 -20.89
C ASP A 555 2.02 22.71 -21.78
N VAL A 556 1.49 23.69 -22.53
CA VAL A 556 0.36 23.52 -23.45
C VAL A 556 0.79 23.34 -24.91
N ASN A 557 2.09 23.48 -25.20
CA ASN A 557 2.66 23.44 -26.55
C ASN A 557 3.41 22.12 -26.83
N THR A 558 3.94 21.45 -25.81
CA THR A 558 4.74 20.21 -25.92
C THR A 558 6.11 20.46 -26.54
N GLU A 559 6.90 21.32 -25.90
CA GLU A 559 8.27 21.58 -26.34
C GLU A 559 9.13 20.31 -26.30
N SER A 560 10.21 20.24 -27.09
CA SER A 560 11.02 19.02 -27.20
C SER A 560 11.63 18.61 -25.84
N GLU A 561 12.00 19.60 -25.06
CA GLU A 561 12.54 19.52 -23.70
C GLU A 561 11.50 19.04 -22.66
N THR A 562 10.21 19.32 -22.89
CA THR A 562 9.09 18.79 -22.07
C THR A 562 8.95 17.27 -22.24
N THR A 563 9.31 16.73 -23.40
CA THR A 563 9.32 15.26 -23.59
C THR A 563 10.36 14.61 -22.67
N GLU A 564 11.59 15.14 -22.62
CA GLU A 564 12.64 14.63 -21.72
C GLU A 564 12.26 14.82 -20.23
N LEU A 565 11.67 15.96 -19.85
CA LEU A 565 11.12 16.16 -18.50
C LEU A 565 10.10 15.08 -18.12
N LEU A 566 9.10 14.81 -18.98
CA LEU A 566 8.08 13.81 -18.72
C LEU A 566 8.68 12.41 -18.54
N LEU A 567 9.63 12.04 -19.40
CA LEU A 567 10.32 10.74 -19.32
C LEU A 567 11.06 10.59 -17.97
N ARG A 568 11.76 11.63 -17.49
CA ARG A 568 12.42 11.58 -16.17
C ARG A 568 11.46 11.63 -14.99
N MET A 569 10.30 12.26 -15.13
CA MET A 569 9.23 12.16 -14.12
C MET A 569 8.67 10.73 -14.07
N CYS A 570 8.44 10.09 -15.22
CA CYS A 570 8.06 8.67 -15.33
C CYS A 570 9.15 7.70 -14.83
N GLY A 571 10.42 8.09 -14.88
CA GLY A 571 11.57 7.25 -14.52
C GLY A 571 12.10 6.39 -15.68
N VAL A 572 12.00 6.87 -16.92
CA VAL A 572 12.35 6.14 -18.17
C VAL A 572 13.29 6.91 -19.11
#